data_AF-A0A4Q3X2H7-F1
#
_entry.id   AF-A0A4Q3X2H7-F1
#
_cell.length_a   1.000
_cell.length_b   1.000
_cell.length_c   1.000
_cell.angle_alpha   90.00
_cell.angle_beta   90.00
_cell.angle_gamma   90.00
#
_symmetry.space_group_name_H-M   'P 1'
#
loop_
_entity.id
_entity.type
_entity.pdbx_description
1 polymer ?
#
loop_
_entity_poly.entity_id
_entity_poly.type
_entity_poly.pdbx_seq_one_letter_code
_entity_poly.pdbx_strand_id
1 'polypeptide(L)'
;MSKPLKINDISLGRASVILAGMIFLSRLAGFGRNQLTSHFYGTDAQASAFNAAFAIPETLSIVIAGGALATGFVPTFSALLQQGKDDEARHTFRALLTLLFGAVGAFTLALIALTYTPLLNFLVPTNAPASLYFDNLRILLLAQFFF
;
A
#
# COMPACT_ATOMS: atom_id res chain seq x y z
N MET A 1 3.12 21.84 -25.95
CA MET A 1 1.98 20.97 -26.34
C MET A 1 2.25 19.57 -25.85
N SER A 2 1.46 19.10 -24.90
CA SER A 2 1.69 17.84 -24.21
C SER A 2 0.99 16.70 -25.00
N LYS A 3 1.67 15.56 -25.25
CA LYS A 3 1.15 14.48 -26.13
C LYS A 3 -0.19 13.94 -25.59
N PRO A 4 -1.24 13.68 -26.40
CA PRO A 4 -2.54 13.26 -25.89
C PRO A 4 -2.47 11.90 -25.19
N LEU A 5 -3.23 11.75 -24.09
CA LEU A 5 -3.38 10.49 -23.35
C LEU A 5 -4.35 9.57 -24.09
N LYS A 6 -3.83 8.49 -24.70
CA LYS A 6 -4.66 7.51 -25.40
C LYS A 6 -5.21 6.48 -24.41
N ILE A 7 -6.52 6.40 -24.28
CA ILE A 7 -7.19 5.24 -23.67
C ILE A 7 -7.26 4.16 -24.75
N ASN A 8 -6.66 2.99 -24.51
CA ASN A 8 -6.89 1.83 -25.38
C ASN A 8 -8.32 1.30 -25.15
N ASP A 9 -9.00 0.90 -26.22
CA ASP A 9 -10.35 0.30 -26.20
C ASP A 9 -10.36 -1.13 -25.66
N ILE A 10 -9.74 -1.35 -24.50
CA ILE A 10 -9.83 -2.63 -23.80
C ILE A 10 -11.27 -2.74 -23.28
N SER A 11 -12.00 -3.78 -23.70
CA SER A 11 -13.36 -4.01 -23.21
C SER A 11 -13.35 -4.14 -21.69
N LEU A 12 -14.38 -3.60 -21.02
CA LEU A 12 -14.50 -3.61 -19.56
C LEU A 12 -14.29 -5.02 -18.99
N GLY A 13 -14.83 -6.04 -19.64
CA GLY A 13 -14.65 -7.44 -19.24
C GLY A 13 -13.19 -7.90 -19.27
N ARG A 14 -12.42 -7.52 -20.30
CA ARG A 14 -10.99 -7.86 -20.39
C ARG A 14 -10.18 -7.13 -19.32
N ALA A 15 -10.49 -5.85 -19.06
CA ALA A 15 -9.86 -5.09 -17.99
C ALA A 15 -10.14 -5.71 -16.60
N SER A 16 -11.39 -6.09 -16.33
CA SER A 16 -11.76 -6.75 -15.06
C SER A 16 -11.05 -8.09 -14.86
N VAL A 17 -10.92 -8.92 -15.90
CA VAL A 17 -10.20 -10.21 -15.82
C VAL A 17 -8.72 -10.00 -15.54
N ILE A 18 -8.08 -9.02 -16.18
CA ILE A 18 -6.68 -8.68 -15.91
C ILE A 18 -6.51 -8.24 -14.45
N LEU A 19 -7.36 -7.33 -13.96
CA LEU A 19 -7.32 -6.87 -12.58
C LEU A 19 -7.54 -8.01 -11.59
N ALA A 20 -8.55 -8.85 -11.81
CA ALA A 20 -8.82 -10.01 -10.96
C ALA A 20 -7.64 -10.99 -10.94
N GLY A 21 -7.02 -11.25 -12.10
CA GLY A 21 -5.82 -12.07 -12.20
C GLY A 21 -4.64 -11.49 -11.44
N MET A 22 -4.40 -10.17 -11.54
CA MET A 22 -3.34 -9.48 -10.81
C MET A 22 -3.57 -9.52 -9.29
N ILE A 23 -4.80 -9.31 -8.84
CA ILE A 23 -5.16 -9.41 -7.42
C ILE A 23 -4.96 -10.84 -6.92
N PHE A 24 -5.40 -11.84 -7.69
CA PHE A 24 -5.23 -13.25 -7.35
C PHE A 24 -3.74 -13.62 -7.22
N LEU A 25 -2.91 -13.21 -8.17
CA LEU A 25 -1.46 -13.42 -8.12
C LEU A 25 -0.81 -12.74 -6.91
N SER A 26 -1.24 -11.51 -6.59
CA SER A 26 -0.78 -10.80 -5.39
C SER A 26 -1.16 -11.54 -4.10
N ARG A 27 -2.40 -12.04 -4.01
CA ARG A 27 -2.85 -12.86 -2.87
C ARG A 27 -2.06 -14.17 -2.75
N LEU A 28 -1.75 -14.81 -3.88
CA LEU A 28 -0.95 -16.03 -3.89
C LEU A 28 0.49 -15.77 -3.47
N ALA A 29 1.10 -14.67 -3.91
CA ALA A 29 2.41 -14.23 -3.45
C ALA A 29 2.42 -13.93 -1.94
N GLY A 30 1.39 -13.25 -1.42
CA GLY A 30 1.21 -13.00 0.00
C GLY A 30 1.02 -14.30 0.81
N PHE A 31 0.26 -15.26 0.28
CA PHE A 31 0.12 -16.59 0.87
C PHE A 31 1.46 -17.33 0.90
N GLY A 32 2.19 -17.34 -0.22
CA GLY A 32 3.53 -17.94 -0.30
C GLY A 32 4.49 -17.31 0.70
N ARG A 33 4.50 -15.97 0.82
CA ARG A 33 5.26 -15.25 1.85
C ARG A 33 4.89 -15.75 3.25
N ASN A 34 3.60 -15.84 3.57
CA ASN A 34 3.16 -16.30 4.89
C ASN A 34 3.59 -17.75 5.17
N GLN A 35 3.51 -18.62 4.17
CA GLN A 35 3.94 -20.01 4.27
C GLN A 35 5.46 -20.10 4.50
N LEU A 36 6.26 -19.33 3.75
CA LEU A 36 7.70 -19.27 3.92
C LEU A 36 8.07 -18.71 5.31
N THR A 37 7.43 -17.62 5.74
CA THR A 37 7.63 -17.07 7.09
C THR A 37 7.30 -18.12 8.16
N SER A 38 6.17 -18.83 8.04
CA SER A 38 5.81 -19.91 8.97
C SER A 38 6.76 -21.10 8.92
N HIS A 39 7.40 -21.38 7.78
CA HIS A 39 8.34 -22.48 7.63
C HIS A 39 9.73 -22.16 8.20
N PHE A 40 10.25 -20.96 7.92
CA PHE A 40 11.57 -20.52 8.40
C PHE A 40 11.55 -20.10 9.87
N TYR A 41 10.47 -19.46 10.33
CA TYR A 41 10.35 -18.97 11.71
C TYR A 41 9.47 -19.84 12.61
N GLY A 42 8.81 -20.88 12.08
CA GLY A 42 7.91 -21.77 12.83
C GLY A 42 6.60 -21.10 13.31
N THR A 43 5.97 -21.68 14.33
CA THR A 43 4.88 -21.06 15.14
C THR A 43 5.40 -20.05 16.18
N ASP A 44 6.66 -19.65 16.05
CA ASP A 44 7.40 -18.97 17.10
C ASP A 44 7.10 -17.46 17.16
N ALA A 45 7.46 -16.86 18.28
CA ALA A 45 7.36 -15.45 18.62
C ALA A 45 7.80 -14.46 17.51
N GLN A 46 8.61 -14.94 16.57
CA GLN A 46 9.18 -14.18 15.46
C GLN A 46 8.18 -13.98 14.31
N ALA A 47 7.41 -15.01 13.97
CA ALA A 47 6.39 -14.94 12.91
C ALA A 47 5.24 -14.01 13.33
N SER A 48 4.82 -14.04 14.60
CA SER A 48 3.82 -13.11 15.11
C SER A 48 4.31 -11.66 15.14
N ALA A 49 5.58 -11.43 15.51
CA ALA A 49 6.20 -10.11 15.45
C ALA A 49 6.19 -9.53 14.03
N PHE A 50 6.61 -10.32 13.03
CA PHE A 50 6.64 -9.89 11.64
C PHE A 50 5.23 -9.62 11.09
N ASN A 51 4.28 -10.54 11.31
CA ASN A 51 2.92 -10.38 10.80
C ASN A 51 2.22 -9.16 11.41
N ALA A 52 2.40 -8.92 12.72
CA ALA A 52 1.88 -7.73 13.37
C ALA A 52 2.53 -6.45 12.84
N ALA A 53 3.85 -6.45 12.62
CA ALA A 53 4.55 -5.30 12.07
C ALA A 53 4.11 -5.00 10.62
N PHE A 54 3.81 -6.03 9.83
CA PHE A 54 3.33 -5.89 8.45
C PHE A 54 1.90 -5.38 8.34
N ALA A 55 1.07 -5.60 9.37
CA ALA A 55 -0.33 -5.19 9.35
C ALA A 55 -0.49 -3.66 9.22
N ILE A 56 0.40 -2.87 9.83
CA ILE A 56 0.36 -1.40 9.75
C ILE A 56 0.51 -0.90 8.31
N PRO A 57 1.62 -1.21 7.60
CA PRO A 57 1.78 -0.73 6.25
C PRO A 57 0.75 -1.32 5.29
N GLU A 58 0.36 -2.59 5.47
CA GLU A 58 -0.68 -3.24 4.68
C GLU A 58 -2.03 -2.51 4.80
N THR A 59 -2.42 -2.15 6.02
CA THR A 59 -3.67 -1.41 6.27
C THR A 59 -3.65 -0.04 5.60
N LEU A 60 -2.52 0.68 5.69
CA LEU A 60 -2.39 1.98 5.03
C LEU A 60 -2.56 1.86 3.51
N SER A 61 -1.90 0.86 2.89
CA SER A 61 -2.04 0.61 1.45
C SER A 61 -3.49 0.27 1.06
N ILE A 62 -4.18 -0.54 1.85
CA ILE A 62 -5.60 -0.88 1.61
C ILE A 62 -6.49 0.37 1.70
N VAL A 63 -6.28 1.23 2.71
CA VAL A 63 -7.08 2.46 2.90
C VAL A 63 -6.84 3.45 1.76
N ILE A 64 -5.60 3.63 1.33
CA ILE A 64 -5.28 4.54 0.22
C ILE A 64 -5.86 4.02 -1.10
N ALA A 65 -5.61 2.75 -1.41
CA ALA A 65 -6.04 2.14 -2.67
C ALA A 65 -7.57 1.98 -2.74
N GLY A 66 -8.18 1.40 -1.70
CA GLY A 66 -9.61 1.13 -1.65
C GLY A 66 -10.47 2.34 -1.28
N GLY A 67 -9.93 3.28 -0.52
CA GLY A 67 -10.62 4.51 -0.13
C GLY A 67 -10.37 5.62 -1.14
N ALA A 68 -9.31 6.41 -0.91
CA ALA A 68 -9.07 7.65 -1.64
C ALA A 68 -8.93 7.46 -3.17
N LEU A 69 -8.23 6.41 -3.60
CA LEU A 69 -8.00 6.16 -5.02
C LEU A 69 -9.24 5.60 -5.73
N ALA A 70 -9.81 4.50 -5.22
CA ALA A 70 -10.91 3.83 -5.89
C ALA A 70 -12.21 4.65 -5.91
N THR A 71 -12.53 5.37 -4.82
CA THR A 71 -13.81 6.13 -4.74
C THR A 71 -13.68 7.57 -5.22
N GLY A 72 -12.53 8.22 -4.99
CA GLY A 72 -12.32 9.63 -5.31
C GLY A 72 -11.57 9.85 -6.61
N PHE A 73 -10.34 9.33 -6.69
CA PHE A 73 -9.43 9.67 -7.79
C PHE A 73 -9.79 9.00 -9.11
N VAL A 74 -9.97 7.68 -9.15
CA VAL A 74 -10.18 6.93 -10.40
C VAL A 74 -11.39 7.43 -11.19
N PRO A 75 -12.57 7.67 -10.59
CA PRO A 75 -13.72 8.20 -11.32
C PRO A 75 -13.46 9.61 -11.85
N THR A 76 -12.87 10.48 -11.02
CA THR A 76 -12.57 11.88 -11.39
C THR A 76 -11.57 11.95 -12.54
N PHE A 77 -10.48 11.19 -12.45
CA PHE A 77 -9.45 11.13 -13.48
C PHE A 77 -10.00 10.54 -14.78
N SER A 78 -10.81 9.47 -14.70
CA SER A 78 -11.44 8.86 -15.88
C SER A 78 -12.41 9.82 -16.57
N ALA A 79 -13.18 10.60 -15.80
CA ALA A 79 -14.08 11.61 -16.34
C ALA A 79 -13.32 12.73 -17.08
N LEU A 80 -12.20 13.21 -16.54
CA LEU A 80 -11.36 14.23 -17.19
C LEU A 80 -10.79 13.74 -18.53
N LEU A 81 -10.32 12.49 -18.58
CA LEU A 81 -9.83 11.89 -19.83
C LEU A 81 -10.95 11.73 -20.87
N GLN A 82 -12.14 11.30 -20.46
CA GLN A 82 -13.29 11.18 -21.37
C GLN A 82 -13.74 12.53 -21.94
N GLN A 83 -13.54 13.62 -21.19
CA GLN A 83 -13.82 14.98 -21.65
C GLN A 83 -12.70 15.57 -22.54
N GLY A 84 -11.62 14.82 -22.81
CA GLY A 84 -10.47 15.30 -23.57
C GLY A 84 -9.64 16.36 -22.84
N LYS A 85 -9.80 16.49 -21.52
CA LYS A 85 -9.09 17.48 -20.69
C LYS A 85 -7.77 16.93 -20.17
N ASP A 86 -6.90 16.53 -21.10
CA ASP A 86 -5.64 15.83 -20.79
C ASP A 86 -4.69 16.61 -19.88
N ASP A 87 -4.59 17.93 -20.07
CA ASP A 87 -3.73 18.78 -19.25
C ASP A 87 -4.26 18.90 -17.82
N GLU A 88 -5.58 18.99 -17.64
CA GLU A 88 -6.21 19.00 -16.31
C GLU A 88 -6.07 17.63 -15.62
N ALA A 89 -6.29 16.53 -16.35
CA ALA A 89 -6.06 15.18 -15.85
C ALA A 89 -4.62 14.99 -15.36
N ARG A 90 -3.62 15.49 -16.12
CA ARG A 90 -2.20 15.47 -15.72
C ARG A 90 -1.95 16.31 -14.47
N HIS A 91 -2.59 17.47 -14.37
CA HIS A 91 -2.47 18.31 -13.19
C HIS A 91 -3.04 17.60 -11.96
N THR A 92 -4.24 17.02 -12.06
CA THR A 92 -4.88 16.27 -10.97
C THR A 92 -4.03 15.08 -10.56
N PHE A 93 -3.48 14.32 -11.52
CA PHE A 93 -2.59 13.20 -11.23
C PHE A 93 -1.33 13.63 -10.50
N ARG A 94 -0.68 14.72 -10.95
CA ARG A 94 0.51 15.27 -10.27
C ARG A 94 0.18 15.75 -8.86
N ALA A 95 -0.94 16.46 -8.69
CA ALA A 95 -1.39 16.94 -7.39
C ALA A 95 -1.67 15.77 -6.43
N LEU A 96 -2.34 14.72 -6.92
CA LEU A 96 -2.54 13.48 -6.16
C LEU A 96 -1.20 12.86 -5.77
N LEU A 97 -0.27 12.68 -6.70
CA LEU A 97 1.02 12.08 -6.39
C LEU A 97 1.77 12.89 -5.33
N THR A 98 1.87 14.21 -5.49
CA THR A 98 2.51 15.07 -4.49
C THR A 98 1.83 14.94 -3.12
N LEU A 99 0.49 14.92 -3.08
CA LEU A 99 -0.26 14.75 -1.84
C LEU A 99 -0.03 13.37 -1.21
N LEU A 100 -0.08 12.29 -2.00
CA LEU A 100 0.14 10.93 -1.51
C LEU A 100 1.57 10.75 -1.00
N PHE A 101 2.58 11.16 -1.76
CA PHE A 101 3.98 11.08 -1.33
C PHE A 101 4.22 11.92 -0.06
N GLY A 102 3.65 13.14 -0.01
CA GLY A 102 3.76 13.99 1.17
C GLY A 102 3.06 13.42 2.39
N ALA A 103 1.81 12.97 2.25
CA ALA A 103 1.00 12.44 3.34
C ALA A 103 1.53 11.08 3.84
N VAL A 104 1.81 10.14 2.94
CA VAL A 104 2.41 8.85 3.28
C VAL A 104 3.78 9.08 3.90
N GLY A 105 4.62 9.93 3.31
CA GLY A 105 5.96 10.17 3.85
C GLY A 105 5.95 10.82 5.23
N ALA A 106 5.09 11.82 5.45
CA ALA A 106 4.92 12.42 6.78
C ALA A 106 4.40 11.38 7.79
N PHE A 107 3.44 10.56 7.40
CA PHE A 107 2.90 9.50 8.25
C PHE A 107 3.94 8.42 8.58
N THR A 108 4.71 7.97 7.60
CA THR A 108 5.82 7.02 7.77
C THR A 108 6.88 7.57 8.72
N LEU A 109 7.30 8.83 8.56
CA LEU A 109 8.25 9.48 9.47
C LEU A 109 7.70 9.59 10.90
N ALA A 110 6.43 9.95 11.05
CA ALA A 110 5.76 10.00 12.35
C ALA A 110 5.71 8.63 13.02
N LEU A 111 5.38 7.57 12.27
CA LEU A 111 5.37 6.21 12.81
C LEU A 111 6.77 5.73 13.20
N ILE A 112 7.80 6.02 12.40
CA ILE A 112 9.19 5.72 12.74
C ILE A 112 9.57 6.42 14.05
N ALA A 113 9.25 7.71 14.20
CA ALA A 113 9.49 8.45 15.43
C ALA A 113 8.77 7.83 16.65
N LEU A 114 7.52 7.40 16.46
CA LEU A 114 6.73 6.74 17.51
C LEU A 114 7.32 5.39 17.93
N THR A 115 8.05 4.67 17.07
CA THR A 115 8.73 3.42 17.47
C THR A 115 9.80 3.59 18.54
N TYR A 116 10.25 4.83 18.81
CA TYR A 116 11.18 5.14 19.90
C TYR A 116 10.46 5.51 21.20
N THR A 117 9.13 5.54 21.19
CA THR A 117 8.29 5.87 22.35
C THR A 117 7.52 4.63 22.82
N PRO A 118 7.14 4.54 24.11
CA PRO A 118 6.34 3.40 24.59
C PRO A 118 4.89 3.41 24.07
N LEU A 119 4.48 4.45 23.32
CA LEU A 119 3.12 4.59 22.81
C LEU A 119 2.70 3.41 21.95
N LEU A 120 3.62 2.78 21.22
CA LEU A 120 3.28 1.66 20.34
C LEU A 120 3.38 0.28 21.01
N ASN A 121 3.72 0.22 22.30
CA ASN A 121 3.90 -1.06 23.01
C ASN A 121 2.61 -1.89 23.08
N PHE A 122 1.43 -1.25 23.03
CA PHE A 122 0.15 -1.95 23.02
C PHE A 122 -0.11 -2.72 21.71
N LEU A 123 0.62 -2.41 20.63
CA LEU A 123 0.53 -3.10 19.34
C LEU A 123 1.44 -4.32 19.27
N VAL A 124 2.35 -4.48 20.24
CA VAL A 124 3.27 -5.63 20.28
C VAL A 124 2.48 -6.88 20.71
N PRO A 125 2.55 -7.98 19.93
CA PRO A 125 1.92 -9.23 20.32
C PRO A 125 2.50 -9.75 21.64
N THR A 126 1.65 -10.28 22.53
CA THR A 126 2.07 -10.81 23.85
C THR A 126 3.04 -11.98 23.75
N ASN A 127 3.02 -12.71 22.63
CA ASN A 127 3.91 -13.83 22.37
C ASN A 127 5.19 -13.41 21.63
N ALA A 128 5.45 -12.11 21.40
CA ALA A 128 6.56 -11.63 20.60
C ALA A 128 7.51 -10.70 21.39
N PRO A 129 8.83 -10.76 21.16
CA PRO A 129 9.75 -9.77 21.70
C PRO A 129 9.52 -8.39 21.03
N ALA A 130 9.35 -7.36 21.86
CA ALA A 130 9.08 -5.99 21.40
C ALA A 130 10.18 -5.42 20.49
N SER A 131 11.46 -5.74 20.77
CA SER A 131 12.59 -5.30 19.94
C SER A 131 12.45 -5.74 18.48
N LEU A 132 12.16 -7.03 18.27
CA LEU A 132 12.00 -7.61 16.95
C LEU A 132 10.79 -7.03 16.19
N TYR A 133 9.68 -6.75 16.90
CA TYR A 133 8.53 -6.07 16.30
C TYR A 133 8.90 -4.67 15.79
N PHE A 134 9.57 -3.86 16.62
CA PHE A 134 9.93 -2.49 16.24
C PHE A 134 10.98 -2.45 15.12
N ASP A 135 11.93 -3.38 15.12
CA ASP A 135 12.92 -3.46 14.04
C ASP A 135 12.29 -3.85 12.70
N ASN A 136 11.39 -4.84 12.70
CA ASN A 136 10.61 -5.19 11.51
C ASN A 136 9.72 -4.02 11.06
N LEU A 137 9.04 -3.35 12.00
CA LEU A 137 8.16 -2.24 11.68
C LEU A 137 8.92 -1.09 11.00
N ARG A 138 10.10 -0.71 11.52
CA ARG A 138 10.93 0.35 10.91
C ARG A 138 11.33 0.02 9.47
N ILE A 139 11.74 -1.23 9.22
CA ILE A 139 12.13 -1.68 7.88
C ILE A 139 10.93 -1.71 6.93
N LEU A 140 9.79 -2.26 7.39
CA LEU A 140 8.59 -2.40 6.58
C LEU A 140 7.89 -1.07 6.29
N LEU A 141 7.99 -0.08 7.19
CA LEU A 141 7.45 1.26 6.96
C LEU A 141 8.17 1.98 5.81
N LEU A 142 9.47 1.76 5.63
CA LEU A 142 10.22 2.31 4.50
C LEU A 142 9.82 1.68 3.16
N ALA A 143 9.32 0.44 3.19
CA ALA A 143 8.91 -0.28 1.99
C ALA A 143 7.74 0.40 1.26
N GLN A 144 6.92 1.21 1.95
CA GLN A 144 5.75 1.90 1.36
C GLN A 144 6.09 2.91 0.26
N PHE A 145 7.35 3.32 0.14
CA PHE A 145 7.78 4.18 -0.97
C PHE A 145 8.12 3.40 -2.24
N PHE A 146 8.28 2.07 -2.13
CA PHE A 146 8.70 1.19 -3.22
C PHE A 146 7.57 0.30 -3.74
N PHE A 147 6.42 0.25 -3.05
CA PHE A 147 5.24 -0.55 -3.39
C PHE A 147 3.99 0.33 -3.49
#